data_AF-A0A1Z5K0D1-F1
#
_entry.id   AF-A0A1Z5K0D1-F1
#
_cell.length_a   1.000
_cell.length_b   1.000
_cell.length_c   1.000
_cell.angle_alpha   90.00
_cell.angle_beta   90.00
_cell.angle_gamma   90.00
#
_symmetry.space_group_name_H-M   'P 1'
#
loop_
_entity.id
_entity.type
_entity.pdbx_description
1 polymer ?
#
loop_
_entity_poly.entity_id
_entity_poly.type
_entity_poly.pdbx_seq_one_letter_code
_entity_poly.pdbx_strand_id
1 'polypeptide(L)'
;MRFTLFHVAVLIGGSSVTTSFVLHNNHPVVTSTSLSASRRDFLTTASSLLLVKGAVPAHAELDFDRVQDLLKDTPAGAEIYKPAPKRPTYLAEPTEEFRQNEKKASDFKREQLKVKGQFMALLQKLQDDPNDETTLANDLDELRRLVRKGGGLPLGITKEEVVKQVRRRKARKFWPVNVEIAYQDLLAEIAYQQSPNTDPGSAMGGKTFI
;
A
#
# COMPACT_ATOMS: atom_id res chain seq x y z
N MET A 1 -31.70 53.61 19.36
CA MET A 1 -30.50 52.80 19.65
C MET A 1 -30.72 52.07 20.96
N ARG A 2 -31.02 50.77 20.92
CA ARG A 2 -31.28 49.94 22.10
C ARG A 2 -30.22 48.84 22.12
N PHE A 3 -29.27 48.94 23.05
CA PHE A 3 -28.26 47.93 23.32
C PHE A 3 -28.89 46.84 24.18
N THR A 4 -29.13 45.66 23.62
CA THR A 4 -29.47 44.46 24.38
C THR A 4 -28.22 43.64 24.63
N LEU A 5 -27.81 43.68 25.89
CA LEU A 5 -26.80 42.88 26.56
C LEU A 5 -27.17 41.39 26.47
N PHE A 6 -26.37 40.55 25.78
CA PHE A 6 -26.52 39.10 25.85
C PHE A 6 -25.46 38.50 26.77
N HIS A 7 -25.94 37.82 27.80
CA HIS A 7 -25.17 37.10 28.80
C HIS A 7 -24.41 35.93 28.19
N VAL A 8 -23.13 35.84 28.52
CA VAL A 8 -22.28 34.66 28.32
C VAL A 8 -22.57 33.68 29.46
N ALA A 9 -23.20 32.54 29.14
CA ALA A 9 -23.33 31.42 30.06
C ALA A 9 -22.29 30.35 29.69
N VAL A 10 -21.20 30.32 30.44
CA VAL A 10 -20.21 29.24 30.45
C VAL A 10 -20.78 28.08 31.24
N LEU A 11 -21.06 26.96 30.59
CA LEU A 11 -21.53 25.73 31.23
C LEU A 11 -20.41 24.70 31.16
N ILE A 12 -19.66 24.61 32.27
CA ILE A 12 -18.66 23.57 32.54
C ILE A 12 -19.43 22.33 33.01
N GLY A 13 -19.60 21.36 32.12
CA GLY A 13 -20.19 20.05 32.41
C GLY A 13 -19.10 18.98 32.41
N GLY A 14 -18.64 18.58 33.59
CA GLY A 14 -17.82 17.40 33.80
C GLY A 14 -18.64 16.11 33.95
N SER A 15 -17.91 15.00 34.15
CA SER A 15 -18.37 13.63 34.46
C SER A 15 -18.95 12.84 33.27
N SER A 16 -18.65 11.57 33.01
CA SER A 16 -17.92 10.52 33.74
C SER A 16 -17.39 9.49 32.74
N VAL A 17 -16.23 8.91 33.03
CA VAL A 17 -15.69 7.75 32.30
C VAL A 17 -16.28 6.50 32.92
N THR A 18 -17.16 5.80 32.18
CA THR A 18 -17.68 4.48 32.56
C THR A 18 -16.99 3.42 31.70
N THR A 19 -15.95 2.80 32.24
CA THR A 19 -15.35 1.58 31.71
C THR A 19 -16.23 0.38 32.04
N SER A 20 -16.93 -0.16 31.03
CA SER A 20 -17.59 -1.46 31.12
C SER A 20 -16.73 -2.51 30.40
N PHE A 21 -16.00 -3.32 31.17
CA PHE A 21 -15.36 -4.55 30.69
C PHE A 21 -16.45 -5.62 30.49
N VAL A 22 -16.60 -6.11 29.26
CA VAL A 22 -17.38 -7.32 28.97
C VAL A 22 -16.40 -8.44 28.66
N LEU A 23 -16.22 -9.34 29.63
CA LEU A 23 -15.62 -10.66 29.44
C LEU A 23 -16.74 -11.61 29.02
N HIS A 24 -16.75 -12.11 27.78
CA HIS A 24 -17.42 -13.37 27.46
C HIS A 24 -16.77 -14.10 26.27
N ASN A 25 -16.44 -15.36 26.56
CA ASN A 25 -16.39 -16.55 25.71
C ASN A 25 -15.25 -16.76 24.70
N ASN A 26 -14.22 -17.44 25.21
CA ASN A 26 -13.34 -18.34 24.46
C ASN A 26 -14.16 -19.42 23.72
N HIS A 27 -14.15 -19.38 22.39
CA HIS A 27 -14.32 -20.57 21.56
C HIS A 27 -12.97 -20.90 20.91
N PRO A 28 -12.46 -22.14 21.02
CA PRO A 28 -11.30 -22.56 20.25
C PRO A 28 -11.71 -22.71 18.77
N VAL A 29 -11.23 -21.80 17.93
CA VAL A 29 -11.30 -21.94 16.47
C VAL A 29 -10.26 -22.98 16.08
N VAL A 30 -10.73 -24.14 15.62
CA VAL A 30 -9.91 -25.16 14.96
C VAL A 30 -9.55 -24.63 13.57
N THR A 31 -8.29 -24.24 13.40
CA THR A 31 -7.73 -23.84 12.12
C THR A 31 -7.44 -25.08 11.27
N SER A 32 -8.36 -25.47 10.39
CA SER A 32 -8.09 -26.42 9.32
C SER A 32 -7.57 -25.68 8.09
N THR A 33 -6.25 -25.58 7.94
CA THR A 33 -5.59 -25.17 6.69
C THR A 33 -5.63 -26.32 5.69
N SER A 34 -6.60 -26.32 4.77
CA SER A 34 -6.51 -27.11 3.54
C SER A 34 -5.72 -26.32 2.50
N LEU A 35 -4.41 -26.56 2.43
CA LEU A 35 -3.57 -26.09 1.33
C LEU A 35 -3.97 -26.85 0.06
N SER A 36 -4.71 -26.19 -0.83
CA SER A 36 -4.93 -26.71 -2.18
C SER A 36 -3.61 -26.59 -2.96
N ALA A 37 -2.96 -27.74 -3.09
CA ALA A 37 -1.89 -27.98 -4.03
C ALA A 37 -2.47 -27.97 -5.45
N SER A 38 -2.07 -27.00 -6.26
CA SER A 38 -2.04 -27.20 -7.71
C SER A 38 -1.23 -26.12 -8.41
N ARG A 39 -0.29 -26.60 -9.25
CA ARG A 39 0.40 -25.91 -10.34
C ARG A 39 1.59 -25.02 -9.96
N ARG A 40 2.72 -25.68 -9.73
CA ARG A 40 4.03 -25.25 -10.22
C ARG A 40 4.75 -26.46 -10.83
N ASP A 41 4.22 -26.94 -11.94
CA ASP A 41 5.00 -27.69 -12.92
C ASP A 41 5.39 -26.71 -14.03
N PHE A 42 6.51 -26.98 -14.70
CA PHE A 42 7.23 -26.16 -15.70
C PHE A 42 8.38 -25.31 -15.16
N LEU A 43 9.51 -25.99 -14.93
CA LEU A 43 10.81 -25.77 -15.60
C LEU A 43 11.94 -26.30 -14.70
N THR A 44 12.08 -27.61 -14.64
CA THR A 44 13.25 -28.27 -14.06
C THR A 44 13.68 -29.40 -14.99
N THR A 45 14.33 -29.03 -16.09
CA THR A 45 15.05 -30.00 -16.94
C THR A 45 16.38 -29.40 -17.36
N ALA A 46 17.44 -30.16 -17.07
CA ALA A 46 18.82 -30.04 -17.52
C ALA A 46 19.76 -29.07 -16.76
N SER A 47 20.25 -29.52 -15.60
CA SER A 47 21.67 -29.39 -15.26
C SER A 47 22.11 -30.60 -14.44
N SER A 48 22.18 -31.74 -15.13
CA SER A 48 22.93 -32.91 -14.71
C SER A 48 24.41 -32.58 -14.81
N LEU A 49 25.01 -32.16 -13.71
CA LEU A 49 26.47 -32.16 -13.54
C LEU A 49 26.83 -32.90 -12.24
N LEU A 50 27.44 -34.08 -12.44
CA LEU A 50 28.36 -34.77 -11.53
C LEU A 50 27.84 -35.09 -10.12
N LEU A 51 27.15 -36.24 -10.04
CA LEU A 51 26.93 -37.01 -8.82
C LEU A 51 28.27 -37.56 -8.29
N VAL A 52 29.01 -36.72 -7.56
CA VAL A 52 30.09 -37.18 -6.67
C VAL A 52 29.41 -37.76 -5.42
N LYS A 53 29.70 -39.03 -5.17
CA LYS A 53 29.13 -39.85 -4.10
C LYS A 53 29.66 -39.39 -2.74
N GLY A 54 28.90 -38.53 -2.06
CA GLY A 54 29.18 -38.11 -0.68
C GLY A 54 28.09 -37.17 -0.18
N ALA A 55 27.15 -37.70 0.61
CA ALA A 55 26.14 -36.89 1.29
C ALA A 55 26.84 -36.04 2.37
N VAL A 56 27.03 -34.76 2.08
CA VAL A 56 27.53 -33.78 3.06
C VAL A 56 26.31 -33.06 3.65
N PRO A 57 26.16 -33.00 4.99
CA PRO A 57 25.03 -32.31 5.62
C PRO A 57 25.04 -30.80 5.31
N ALA A 58 23.86 -30.19 5.23
CA ALA A 58 23.65 -28.78 4.88
C ALA A 58 24.30 -27.74 5.84
N HIS A 59 24.94 -28.22 6.92
CA HIS A 59 25.69 -27.43 7.90
C HIS A 59 27.14 -27.93 8.04
N ALA A 60 27.74 -28.46 6.97
CA ALA A 60 29.17 -28.68 6.97
C ALA A 60 29.87 -27.32 7.13
N GLU A 61 30.33 -27.05 8.35
CA GLU A 61 31.28 -25.98 8.63
C GLU A 61 32.39 -26.07 7.60
N LEU A 62 32.57 -24.99 6.86
CA LEU A 62 33.71 -24.86 5.96
C LEU A 62 34.94 -24.85 6.85
N ASP A 63 35.66 -25.97 6.88
CA ASP A 63 36.94 -26.09 7.56
C ASP A 63 37.97 -25.20 6.84
N PHE A 64 38.14 -23.99 7.36
CA PHE A 64 39.01 -22.98 6.77
C PHE A 64 40.48 -23.41 6.73
N ASP A 65 40.92 -24.30 7.63
CA ASP A 65 42.29 -24.81 7.64
C ASP A 65 42.54 -25.70 6.42
N ARG A 66 41.55 -26.51 6.04
CA ARG A 66 41.59 -27.35 4.84
C ARG A 66 41.54 -26.54 3.54
N VAL A 67 40.81 -25.43 3.54
CA VAL A 67 40.81 -24.48 2.40
C VAL A 67 42.17 -23.79 2.27
N GLN A 68 42.83 -23.48 3.40
CA GLN A 68 44.12 -22.80 3.39
C GLN A 68 45.26 -23.71 2.90
N ASP A 69 45.22 -25.00 3.21
CA ASP A 69 46.20 -25.96 2.70
C ASP A 69 46.11 -26.14 1.18
N LEU A 70 44.90 -26.10 0.61
CA LEU A 70 44.70 -26.10 -0.84
C LEU A 70 45.29 -24.87 -1.56
N LEU A 71 45.54 -23.76 -0.85
CA LEU A 71 46.22 -22.59 -1.40
C LEU A 71 47.76 -22.65 -1.29
N LYS A 72 48.31 -23.50 -0.41
CA LYS A 72 49.77 -23.54 -0.16
C LYS A 72 50.54 -24.28 -1.26
N ASP A 73 49.92 -25.25 -1.92
CA ASP A 73 50.54 -26.01 -3.03
C ASP A 73 50.35 -25.33 -4.40
N THR A 74 50.38 -24.00 -4.43
CA THR A 74 50.47 -23.31 -5.71
C THR A 74 51.90 -23.47 -6.23
N PRO A 75 52.15 -24.16 -7.36
CA PRO A 75 53.50 -24.33 -7.88
C PRO A 75 54.15 -22.96 -8.09
N ALA A 76 55.46 -22.87 -7.86
CA ALA A 76 56.30 -21.68 -7.90
C ALA A 76 56.46 -21.03 -9.31
N GLY A 77 55.35 -20.94 -10.05
CA GLY A 77 55.16 -20.28 -11.33
C GLY A 77 53.79 -19.62 -11.44
N ALA A 78 53.09 -19.38 -10.32
CA ALA A 78 51.91 -18.53 -10.32
C ALA A 78 52.33 -17.11 -10.72
N GLU A 79 52.05 -16.76 -11.97
CA GLU A 79 52.26 -15.42 -12.47
C GLU A 79 51.65 -14.43 -11.47
N ILE A 80 52.53 -13.58 -10.94
CA ILE A 80 52.16 -12.46 -10.07
C ILE A 80 51.02 -11.75 -10.80
N TYR A 81 49.80 -11.87 -10.27
CA TYR A 81 48.61 -11.26 -10.86
C TYR A 81 48.83 -9.75 -10.84
N LYS A 82 49.36 -9.20 -11.94
CA LYS A 82 49.51 -7.76 -12.10
C LYS A 82 48.10 -7.22 -12.02
N PRO A 83 47.76 -6.40 -11.01
CA PRO A 83 46.42 -5.87 -10.88
C PRO A 83 46.10 -5.18 -12.20
N ALA A 84 45.05 -5.65 -12.87
CA ALA A 84 44.63 -5.09 -14.15
C ALA A 84 44.57 -3.56 -14.03
N PRO A 85 45.03 -2.80 -15.04
CA PRO A 85 44.96 -1.35 -14.99
C PRO A 85 43.52 -0.96 -14.64
N LYS A 86 43.36 -0.14 -13.59
CA LYS A 86 42.06 0.31 -13.09
C LYS A 86 41.22 0.69 -14.30
N ARG A 87 40.13 -0.05 -14.52
CA ARG A 87 39.25 0.19 -15.67
C ARG A 87 38.90 1.68 -15.67
N PRO A 88 39.13 2.41 -16.78
CA PRO A 88 38.82 3.82 -16.86
C PRO A 88 37.39 4.03 -16.34
N THR A 89 37.29 4.84 -15.30
CA THR A 89 36.06 5.08 -14.55
C THR A 89 35.19 6.03 -15.39
N TYR A 90 34.59 5.53 -16.46
CA TYR A 90 33.79 6.32 -17.43
C TYR A 90 32.41 6.74 -16.88
N LEU A 91 32.23 6.80 -15.56
CA LEU A 91 30.97 7.09 -14.87
C LEU A 91 31.17 8.11 -13.75
N ALA A 92 32.16 9.00 -13.86
CA ALA A 92 32.53 9.91 -12.78
C ALA A 92 31.59 11.12 -12.62
N GLU A 93 30.75 11.44 -13.61
CA GLU A 93 29.75 12.49 -13.46
C GLU A 93 28.40 12.01 -13.99
N PRO A 94 27.32 12.04 -13.18
CA PRO A 94 25.98 11.80 -13.70
C PRO A 94 25.73 12.83 -14.79
N THR A 95 25.50 12.34 -16.01
CA THR A 95 25.14 13.16 -17.16
C THR A 95 24.03 14.12 -16.78
N GLU A 96 24.03 15.33 -17.35
CA GLU A 96 23.01 16.35 -17.01
C GLU A 96 21.59 15.81 -17.18
N GLU A 97 21.36 14.94 -18.17
CA GLU A 97 20.10 14.23 -18.39
C GLU A 97 19.72 13.30 -17.22
N PHE A 98 20.68 12.62 -16.61
CA PHE A 98 20.45 11.79 -15.44
C PHE A 98 20.04 12.63 -14.22
N ARG A 99 20.70 13.76 -13.98
CA ARG A 99 20.33 14.69 -12.89
C ARG A 99 18.93 15.26 -13.09
N GLN A 100 18.53 15.55 -14.33
CA GLN A 100 17.17 16.00 -14.63
C GLN A 100 16.13 14.89 -14.41
N ASN A 101 16.44 13.65 -14.79
CA ASN A 101 15.55 12.52 -14.57
C ASN A 101 15.42 12.16 -13.08
N GLU A 102 16.50 12.25 -12.30
CA GLU A 102 16.43 12.08 -10.85
C GLU A 102 15.54 13.15 -10.19
N LYS A 103 15.69 14.42 -10.61
CA LYS A 103 14.81 15.50 -10.13
C LYS A 103 13.34 15.20 -10.45
N LYS A 104 13.02 14.87 -11.71
CA LYS A 104 11.66 14.50 -12.12
C LYS A 104 11.10 13.33 -11.30
N ALA A 105 11.90 12.29 -11.06
CA ALA A 105 11.50 11.15 -10.25
C ALA A 105 11.24 11.54 -8.79
N SER A 106 12.08 12.41 -8.21
CA SER A 106 11.90 12.91 -6.85
C SER A 106 10.65 13.80 -6.72
N ASP A 107 10.40 14.66 -7.69
CA ASP A 107 9.23 15.55 -7.73
C ASP A 107 7.94 14.76 -7.88
N PHE A 108 7.95 13.73 -8.74
CA PHE A 108 6.81 12.83 -8.92
C PHE A 108 6.48 12.07 -7.63
N LYS A 109 7.49 11.51 -6.94
CA LYS A 109 7.30 10.85 -5.64
C LYS A 109 6.73 11.82 -4.59
N ARG A 110 7.23 13.06 -4.56
CA ARG A 110 6.74 14.09 -3.65
C ARG A 110 5.28 14.43 -3.92
N GLU A 111 4.88 14.54 -5.18
CA GLU A 111 3.50 14.83 -5.54
C GLU A 111 2.56 13.66 -5.18
N GLN A 112 2.97 12.42 -5.43
CA GLN A 112 2.20 11.25 -5.00
C GLN A 112 1.99 11.21 -3.47
N LEU A 113 3.03 11.56 -2.70
CA LEU A 113 2.93 11.62 -1.24
C LEU A 113 1.95 12.71 -0.78
N LYS A 114 1.91 13.87 -1.45
CA LYS A 114 0.92 14.91 -1.13
C LYS A 114 -0.50 14.44 -1.38
N VAL A 115 -0.75 13.82 -2.54
CA VAL A 115 -2.08 13.29 -2.89
C VAL A 115 -2.51 12.23 -1.88
N LYS A 116 -1.61 11.33 -1.51
CA LYS A 116 -1.86 10.33 -0.46
C LYS A 116 -2.16 10.97 0.89
N GLY A 117 -1.42 12.01 1.27
CA GLY A 117 -1.64 12.76 2.51
C GLY A 117 -3.02 13.43 2.54
N GLN A 118 -3.41 14.09 1.45
CA GLN A 118 -4.74 14.70 1.32
C GLN A 118 -5.86 13.67 1.43
N PHE A 119 -5.71 12.54 0.74
CA PHE A 119 -6.68 11.45 0.77
C PHE A 119 -6.84 10.85 2.17
N MET A 120 -5.72 10.62 2.87
CA MET A 120 -5.73 10.12 4.25
C MET A 120 -6.31 11.13 5.24
N ALA A 121 -6.03 12.43 5.05
CA ALA A 121 -6.61 13.48 5.88
C ALA A 121 -8.13 13.51 5.77
N LEU A 122 -8.69 13.36 4.56
CA LEU A 122 -10.14 13.26 4.36
C LEU A 122 -10.72 11.98 4.97
N LEU A 123 -10.05 10.84 4.83
CA LEU A 123 -10.49 9.60 5.48
C LEU A 123 -10.51 9.73 7.00
N GLN A 124 -9.50 10.37 7.59
CA GLN A 124 -9.45 10.63 9.02
C GLN A 124 -10.54 11.61 9.45
N LYS A 125 -10.72 12.71 8.71
CA LYS A 125 -11.81 13.67 8.91
C LYS A 125 -13.18 12.99 8.93
N LEU A 126 -13.42 12.06 7.99
CA LEU A 126 -14.65 11.27 7.94
C LEU A 126 -14.88 10.42 9.22
N GLN A 127 -13.81 9.99 9.89
CA GLN A 127 -13.93 9.25 11.16
C GLN A 127 -14.25 10.17 12.34
N ASP A 128 -13.60 11.33 12.39
CA ASP A 128 -13.56 12.23 13.55
C ASP A 128 -14.75 13.22 13.57
N ASP A 129 -15.23 13.66 12.40
CA ASP A 129 -16.21 14.74 12.29
C ASP A 129 -17.62 14.38 12.83
N PRO A 130 -18.39 15.40 13.28
CA PRO A 130 -19.78 15.23 13.69
C PRO A 130 -20.66 14.75 12.52
N ASN A 131 -21.77 14.10 12.85
CA ASN A 131 -22.60 13.38 11.88
C ASN A 131 -23.60 14.33 11.18
N ASP A 132 -23.09 15.37 10.53
CA ASP A 132 -23.87 16.21 9.63
C ASP A 132 -23.94 15.54 8.26
N GLU A 133 -25.15 15.42 7.72
CA GLU A 133 -25.43 14.77 6.44
C GLU A 133 -24.70 15.45 5.29
N THR A 134 -24.70 16.79 5.27
CA THR A 134 -24.19 17.56 4.15
C THR A 134 -22.66 17.51 4.09
N THR A 135 -21.98 17.61 5.23
CA THR A 135 -20.52 17.53 5.30
C THR A 135 -20.04 16.13 4.92
N LEU A 136 -20.71 15.08 5.41
CA LEU A 136 -20.33 13.70 5.16
C LEU A 136 -20.47 13.32 3.68
N ALA A 137 -21.54 13.78 3.02
CA ALA A 137 -21.73 13.60 1.58
C ALA A 137 -20.65 14.35 0.79
N ASN A 138 -20.36 15.60 1.16
CA ASN A 138 -19.32 16.40 0.51
C ASN A 138 -17.92 15.77 0.66
N ASP A 139 -17.58 15.25 1.84
CA ASP A 139 -16.29 14.60 2.09
C ASP A 139 -16.13 13.33 1.23
N LEU A 140 -17.19 12.54 1.06
CA LEU A 140 -17.21 11.37 0.17
C LEU A 140 -17.07 11.78 -1.31
N ASP A 141 -17.72 12.86 -1.73
CA ASP A 141 -17.57 13.42 -3.07
C ASP A 141 -16.17 14.00 -3.32
N GLU A 142 -15.54 14.61 -2.32
CA GLU A 142 -14.14 15.05 -2.38
C GLU A 142 -13.18 13.87 -2.53
N LEU A 143 -13.39 12.79 -1.77
CA LEU A 143 -12.64 11.54 -1.94
C LEU A 143 -12.80 11.00 -3.37
N ARG A 144 -14.01 11.01 -3.92
CA ARG A 144 -14.28 10.60 -5.31
C ARG A 144 -13.55 11.49 -6.31
N ARG A 145 -13.55 12.82 -6.11
CA ARG A 145 -12.83 13.77 -6.96
C ARG A 145 -11.32 13.51 -6.94
N LEU A 146 -10.74 13.20 -5.78
CA LEU A 146 -9.32 12.82 -5.68
C LEU A 146 -9.01 11.53 -6.43
N VAL A 147 -9.86 10.50 -6.32
CA VAL A 147 -9.71 9.24 -7.08
C VAL A 147 -9.77 9.50 -8.58
N ARG A 148 -10.72 10.31 -9.05
CA ARG A 148 -10.86 10.68 -10.47
C ARG A 148 -9.65 11.47 -10.97
N LYS A 149 -9.16 12.45 -10.19
CA LYS A 149 -7.99 13.26 -10.55
C LYS A 149 -6.70 12.43 -10.59
N GLY A 150 -6.57 11.45 -9.69
CA GLY A 150 -5.41 10.56 -9.62
C GLY A 150 -5.45 9.39 -10.61
N GLY A 151 -6.57 9.17 -11.30
CA GLY A 151 -6.77 7.98 -12.14
C GLY A 151 -6.83 6.67 -11.34
N GLY A 152 -7.29 6.73 -10.09
CA GLY A 152 -7.36 5.58 -9.19
C GLY A 152 -7.04 5.90 -7.74
N LEU A 153 -6.88 4.84 -6.93
CA LEU A 153 -6.50 4.95 -5.53
C LEU A 153 -5.00 5.28 -5.38
N PRO A 154 -4.59 6.08 -4.38
CA PRO A 154 -3.18 6.34 -4.14
C PRO A 154 -2.40 5.08 -3.77
N LEU A 155 -1.10 5.06 -4.11
CA LEU A 155 -0.25 3.88 -3.95
C LEU A 155 -0.22 3.35 -2.50
N GLY A 156 -0.48 2.04 -2.37
CA GLY A 156 -0.50 1.33 -1.09
C GLY A 156 -1.82 1.46 -0.32
N ILE A 157 -2.86 2.04 -0.92
CA ILE A 157 -4.22 2.05 -0.37
C ILE A 157 -5.07 1.09 -1.18
N THR A 158 -5.65 0.09 -0.53
CA THR A 158 -6.54 -0.88 -1.17
C THR A 158 -8.00 -0.44 -1.07
N LYS A 159 -8.85 -0.91 -1.99
CA LYS A 159 -10.29 -0.64 -1.98
C LYS A 159 -10.92 -1.15 -0.69
N GLU A 160 -10.48 -2.32 -0.22
CA GLU A 160 -10.96 -2.98 0.97
C GLU A 160 -10.72 -2.14 2.22
N GLU A 161 -9.57 -1.46 2.29
CA GLU A 161 -9.23 -0.58 3.42
C GLU A 161 -10.14 0.65 3.46
N VAL A 162 -10.39 1.28 2.30
CA VAL A 162 -11.34 2.40 2.18
C VAL A 162 -12.75 1.94 2.62
N VAL A 163 -13.24 0.83 2.07
CA VAL A 163 -14.55 0.25 2.41
C VAL A 163 -14.65 -0.05 3.90
N LYS A 164 -13.61 -0.62 4.49
CA LYS A 164 -13.57 -0.98 5.92
C LYS A 164 -13.63 0.26 6.80
N GLN A 165 -12.88 1.31 6.48
CA GLN A 165 -12.93 2.57 7.22
C GLN A 165 -14.32 3.23 7.13
N VAL A 166 -14.89 3.30 5.93
CA VAL A 166 -16.23 3.88 5.73
C VAL A 166 -17.31 3.05 6.45
N ARG A 167 -17.25 1.72 6.38
CA ARG A 167 -18.20 0.83 7.09
C ARG A 167 -18.07 0.93 8.61
N ARG A 168 -16.85 1.07 9.15
CA ARG A 168 -16.64 1.31 10.59
C ARG A 168 -17.32 2.59 11.04
N ARG A 169 -17.31 3.64 10.20
CA ARG A 169 -18.03 4.88 10.47
C ARG A 169 -19.55 4.67 10.39
N LYS A 170 -20.04 4.02 9.34
CA LYS A 170 -21.47 3.68 9.15
C LYS A 170 -22.04 2.84 10.29
N ALA A 171 -21.25 1.96 10.89
CA ALA A 171 -21.69 1.14 12.02
C ALA A 171 -21.97 1.96 13.30
N ARG A 172 -21.44 3.19 13.42
CA ARG A 172 -21.59 4.02 14.63
C ARG A 172 -22.93 4.75 14.66
N LYS A 173 -23.45 5.19 13.52
CA LYS A 173 -24.64 6.04 13.42
C LYS A 173 -25.40 5.77 12.12
N PHE A 174 -26.70 6.08 12.13
CA PHE A 174 -27.54 6.00 10.95
C PHE A 174 -27.01 6.92 9.83
N TRP A 175 -27.06 6.41 8.60
CA TRP A 175 -26.65 7.12 7.40
C TRP A 175 -27.87 7.47 6.56
N PRO A 176 -28.09 8.75 6.25
CA PRO A 176 -29.17 9.15 5.36
C PRO A 176 -28.86 8.72 3.92
N VAL A 177 -29.90 8.71 3.08
CA VAL A 177 -29.84 8.18 1.71
C VAL A 177 -28.84 8.95 0.85
N ASN A 178 -28.71 10.27 1.02
CA ASN A 178 -27.79 11.09 0.24
C ASN A 178 -26.32 10.68 0.45
N VAL A 179 -25.94 10.38 1.70
CA VAL A 179 -24.59 9.89 2.02
C VAL A 179 -24.37 8.50 1.44
N GLU A 180 -25.38 7.64 1.46
CA GLU A 180 -25.27 6.31 0.86
C GLU A 180 -25.05 6.39 -0.66
N ILE A 181 -25.74 7.29 -1.36
CA ILE A 181 -25.55 7.53 -2.79
C ILE A 181 -24.11 7.98 -3.06
N ALA A 182 -23.60 8.99 -2.33
CA ALA A 182 -22.23 9.47 -2.48
C ALA A 182 -21.19 8.35 -2.24
N TYR A 183 -21.45 7.46 -1.27
CA TYR A 183 -20.60 6.30 -1.01
C TYR A 183 -20.62 5.27 -2.16
N GLN A 184 -21.79 4.93 -2.71
CA GLN A 184 -21.89 4.01 -3.85
C GLN A 184 -21.19 4.60 -5.08
N ASP A 185 -21.33 5.91 -5.31
CA ASP A 185 -20.65 6.64 -6.38
C ASP A 185 -19.12 6.59 -6.24
N LEU A 186 -18.60 6.72 -5.02
CA LEU A 186 -17.17 6.54 -4.73
C LEU A 186 -16.71 5.11 -5.09
N LEU A 187 -17.46 4.08 -4.71
CA LEU A 187 -17.11 2.69 -5.01
C LEU A 187 -17.16 2.38 -6.51
N ALA A 188 -18.17 2.91 -7.21
CA ALA A 188 -18.31 2.78 -8.65
C ALA A 188 -17.13 3.45 -9.37
N GLU A 189 -16.72 4.64 -8.93
CA GLU A 189 -15.55 5.33 -9.47
C GLU A 189 -14.25 4.53 -9.24
N ILE A 190 -14.02 4.02 -8.02
CA ILE A 190 -12.84 3.19 -7.74
C ILE A 190 -12.83 1.94 -8.64
N ALA A 191 -13.99 1.27 -8.77
CA ALA A 191 -14.10 0.09 -9.62
C ALA A 191 -13.88 0.42 -11.11
N TYR A 192 -14.37 1.57 -11.57
CA TYR A 192 -14.15 2.05 -12.93
C TYR A 192 -12.66 2.26 -13.19
N GLN A 193 -11.96 3.01 -12.34
CA GLN A 193 -10.53 3.30 -12.51
C GLN A 193 -9.63 2.04 -12.40
N GLN A 194 -10.08 1.01 -11.66
CA GLN A 194 -9.33 -0.25 -11.51
C GLN A 194 -9.70 -1.31 -12.56
N SER A 195 -10.74 -1.09 -13.36
CA SER A 195 -11.15 -2.03 -14.39
C SER A 195 -10.17 -2.00 -15.57
N PRO A 196 -9.68 -3.17 -16.04
CA PRO A 196 -8.81 -3.24 -17.22
C PRO A 196 -9.52 -2.84 -18.53
N ASN A 197 -10.86 -2.77 -18.53
CA ASN A 197 -11.68 -2.44 -19.68
C ASN A 197 -12.46 -1.14 -19.43
N THR A 198 -11.78 -0.01 -19.41
CA THR A 198 -12.42 1.32 -19.51
C THR A 198 -12.39 1.79 -20.96
N ASP A 199 -13.08 1.07 -21.86
CA ASP A 199 -13.46 1.67 -23.12
C ASP A 199 -14.53 2.74 -22.82
N PRO A 200 -14.31 4.02 -23.18
CA PRO A 200 -15.30 5.08 -22.97
C PRO A 200 -16.61 4.86 -23.78
N GLY A 201 -16.71 3.79 -24.58
CA GLY A 201 -17.89 3.43 -25.38
C GLY A 201 -18.73 2.25 -24.86
N SER A 202 -18.32 1.53 -23.81
CA SER A 202 -19.03 0.28 -23.41
C SER A 202 -20.07 0.46 -22.29
N ALA A 203 -20.02 1.56 -21.54
CA ALA A 203 -20.89 1.79 -20.38
C ALA A 203 -22.08 2.75 -20.62
N MET A 204 -22.21 3.34 -21.81
CA MET A 204 -23.34 4.21 -22.17
C MET A 204 -24.38 3.47 -23.03
N GLY A 205 -24.75 2.27 -22.60
CA GLY A 205 -25.93 1.56 -23.08
C GLY A 205 -27.22 2.18 -22.55
N GLY A 206 -27.67 3.24 -23.19
CA GLY A 206 -29.09 3.57 -23.40
C GLY A 206 -29.97 3.82 -22.17
N LYS A 207 -30.10 5.09 -21.79
CA LYS A 207 -31.38 5.63 -21.28
C LYS A 207 -31.55 7.08 -21.72
N THR A 208 -31.66 7.27 -23.03
CA THR A 208 -32.31 8.44 -23.61
C THR A 208 -33.80 8.30 -23.35
N PHE A 209 -34.31 9.02 -22.34
CA PHE A 209 -35.75 9.28 -22.24
C PHE A 209 -36.07 10.41 -23.22
N ILE A 210 -36.87 10.08 -24.24
CA ILE A 210 -37.65 11.04 -25.01
C ILE A 210 -38.93 11.32 -24.22
#